data_AF-A0A0C3DMP1-F1
#
_entry.id   AF-A0A0C3DMP1-F1
#
_cell.length_a   1.000
_cell.length_b   1.000
_cell.length_c   1.000
_cell.angle_alpha   90.00
_cell.angle_beta   90.00
_cell.angle_gamma   90.00
#
_symmetry.space_group_name_H-M   'P 1'
#
loop_
_entity.id
_entity.type
_entity.pdbx_description
1 polymer ?
#
loop_
_entity_poly.entity_id
_entity_poly.type
_entity_poly.pdbx_seq_one_letter_code
_entity_poly.pdbx_strand_id
1 'polypeptide(L)'
;MLSKEFFDGGEYLTFTLVACNAVISGSTALHFLLPKSTTSWMPTDLDIYVLMRCQLQLGHLLKNKGYRLQKQVRANNPPLKIYSLMTFGNMEKKINVIVCTTDCVVPPILQEHCTAAMNFISASSIFCGCPLLTFCGLAMINSAQLYFGSFSHIGAAALNKYKEHGFDFITCPAAHNFPFACKSENRSLTDAGSLWVDIGMVPRAGTRPENVYQRLGVINMNWVLGGFLWRDHAALVMLDIQVTSNDS
;
A
#
# COMPACT_ATOMS: atom_id res chain seq x y z
N MET A 1 -18.52 -3.08 -8.75
CA MET A 1 -17.99 -1.75 -8.36
C MET A 1 -17.79 -1.85 -6.86
N LEU A 2 -16.54 -1.76 -6.40
CA LEU A 2 -16.06 -2.04 -5.02
C LEU A 2 -16.99 -1.62 -3.89
N SER A 3 -17.69 -0.51 -4.10
CA SER A 3 -18.62 0.05 -3.16
C SER A 3 -19.77 -0.88 -2.78
N LYS A 4 -20.39 -1.58 -3.75
CA LYS A 4 -21.62 -2.38 -3.49
C LYS A 4 -21.42 -3.52 -2.50
N GLU A 5 -20.17 -3.92 -2.26
CA GLU A 5 -19.85 -5.02 -1.34
C GLU A 5 -19.68 -4.55 0.10
N PHE A 6 -19.35 -3.27 0.33
CA PHE A 6 -19.07 -2.72 1.66
C PHE A 6 -20.00 -1.55 2.04
N PHE A 7 -20.66 -0.92 1.07
CA PHE A 7 -21.51 0.25 1.22
C PHE A 7 -22.69 0.18 0.26
N ASP A 8 -23.83 0.76 0.63
CA ASP A 8 -25.05 0.78 -0.20
C ASP A 8 -24.95 1.63 -1.48
N GLY A 9 -23.75 2.13 -1.84
CA GLY A 9 -23.52 2.93 -3.04
C GLY A 9 -22.07 3.37 -3.25
N GLY A 10 -21.68 3.54 -4.52
CA GLY A 10 -20.38 4.10 -4.97
C GLY A 10 -20.02 5.42 -4.32
N GLU A 11 -21.01 6.30 -4.28
CA GLU A 11 -20.87 7.68 -3.84
C GLU A 11 -20.44 7.79 -2.39
N TYR A 12 -20.92 6.90 -1.52
CA TYR A 12 -20.57 6.95 -0.10
C TYR A 12 -19.11 6.60 0.15
N LEU A 13 -18.60 5.59 -0.56
CA LEU A 13 -17.19 5.21 -0.47
C LEU A 13 -16.31 6.37 -0.97
N THR A 14 -16.62 6.91 -2.14
CA THR A 14 -15.90 8.07 -2.69
C THR A 14 -15.96 9.27 -1.73
N PHE A 15 -17.12 9.61 -1.20
CA PHE A 15 -17.29 10.67 -0.20
C PHE A 15 -16.42 10.42 1.04
N THR A 16 -16.41 9.19 1.55
CA THR A 16 -15.61 8.81 2.72
C THR A 16 -14.11 8.97 2.45
N LEU A 17 -13.63 8.53 1.29
CA LEU A 17 -12.22 8.69 0.90
C LEU A 17 -11.81 10.16 0.77
N VAL A 18 -12.66 11.00 0.15
CA VAL A 18 -12.43 12.45 0.04
C VAL A 18 -12.42 13.10 1.42
N ALA A 19 -13.49 12.89 2.20
CA ALA A 19 -13.71 13.56 3.47
C ALA A 19 -12.61 13.26 4.49
N CYS A 20 -11.98 12.09 4.41
CA CYS A 20 -10.95 11.65 5.35
C CYS A 20 -9.53 11.65 4.78
N ASN A 21 -9.33 12.11 3.53
CA ASN A 21 -8.06 11.97 2.81
C ASN A 21 -7.50 10.54 2.93
N ALA A 22 -8.37 9.56 2.67
CA ALA A 22 -8.09 8.14 2.85
C ALA A 22 -7.93 7.44 1.51
N VAL A 23 -7.25 6.28 1.53
CA VAL A 23 -7.09 5.42 0.36
C VAL A 23 -7.42 3.98 0.71
N ILE A 24 -7.85 3.20 -0.28
CA ILE A 24 -8.04 1.75 -0.18
C ILE A 24 -6.75 1.07 -0.62
N SER A 25 -6.34 0.00 0.06
CA SER A 25 -5.17 -0.81 -0.32
C SER A 25 -5.48 -2.30 -0.19
N GLY A 26 -4.42 -3.14 -0.17
CA GLY A 26 -4.51 -4.56 0.09
C GLY A 26 -5.17 -5.35 -1.05
N SER A 27 -5.75 -6.51 -0.70
CA SER A 27 -6.36 -7.41 -1.70
C SER A 27 -7.53 -6.76 -2.44
N THR A 28 -8.21 -5.81 -1.82
CA THR A 28 -9.33 -5.10 -2.43
C THR A 28 -8.88 -4.15 -3.54
N ALA A 29 -7.79 -3.41 -3.32
CA ALA A 29 -7.18 -2.60 -4.38
C ALA A 29 -6.63 -3.46 -5.52
N LEU A 30 -5.97 -4.57 -5.18
CA LEU A 30 -5.44 -5.52 -6.16
C LEU A 30 -6.55 -6.14 -7.02
N HIS A 31 -7.64 -6.63 -6.39
CA HIS A 31 -8.77 -7.23 -7.10
C HIS A 31 -9.38 -6.28 -8.13
N PHE A 32 -9.37 -4.97 -7.86
CA PHE A 32 -9.87 -3.96 -8.78
C PHE A 32 -8.98 -3.77 -10.01
N LEU A 33 -7.67 -3.94 -9.86
CA LEU A 33 -6.70 -3.81 -10.94
C LEU A 33 -6.75 -5.03 -11.89
N LEU A 34 -7.00 -6.22 -11.36
CA LEU A 34 -6.90 -7.44 -12.14
C LEU A 34 -8.12 -7.66 -13.06
N PRO A 35 -7.91 -8.27 -14.24
CA PRO A 35 -9.01 -8.62 -15.13
C PRO A 35 -9.95 -9.65 -14.49
N LYS A 36 -11.26 -9.39 -14.52
CA LYS A 36 -12.27 -10.32 -14.00
C LYS A 36 -12.20 -11.72 -14.61
N SER A 37 -11.75 -11.83 -15.86
CA SER A 37 -11.61 -13.12 -16.56
C SER A 37 -10.53 -14.02 -15.95
N THR A 38 -9.57 -13.44 -15.23
CA THR A 38 -8.41 -14.15 -14.65
C THR A 38 -8.42 -14.13 -13.12
N THR A 39 -9.44 -13.53 -12.50
CA THR A 39 -9.52 -13.37 -11.04
C THR A 39 -10.73 -14.12 -10.50
N SER A 40 -10.48 -15.31 -9.94
CA SER A 40 -11.52 -16.21 -9.41
C SER A 40 -11.79 -16.01 -7.91
N TRP A 41 -10.96 -15.25 -7.22
CA TRP A 41 -11.08 -14.97 -5.79
C TRP A 41 -11.76 -13.62 -5.54
N MET A 42 -12.35 -13.46 -4.35
CA MET A 42 -12.97 -12.21 -3.91
C MET A 42 -12.30 -11.71 -2.62
N PRO A 43 -12.10 -10.39 -2.45
CA PRO A 43 -11.61 -9.86 -1.19
C PRO A 43 -12.61 -10.11 -0.06
N THR A 44 -12.10 -10.52 1.10
CA THR A 44 -12.91 -10.77 2.30
C THR A 44 -13.01 -9.57 3.23
N ASP A 45 -12.08 -8.62 3.11
CA ASP A 45 -12.04 -7.39 3.88
C ASP A 45 -11.59 -6.18 3.05
N LEU A 46 -11.94 -4.99 3.56
CA LEU A 46 -11.55 -3.71 2.98
C LEU A 46 -10.51 -3.04 3.88
N ASP A 47 -9.32 -2.79 3.33
CA ASP A 47 -8.25 -2.09 4.01
C ASP A 47 -8.27 -0.59 3.63
N ILE A 48 -8.58 0.28 4.59
CA ILE A 48 -8.59 1.73 4.44
C ILE A 48 -7.41 2.32 5.21
N TYR A 49 -6.52 2.99 4.51
CA TYR A 49 -5.43 3.75 5.09
C TYR A 49 -5.85 5.21 5.29
N VAL A 50 -5.62 5.74 6.50
CA VAL A 50 -6.05 7.09 6.90
C VAL A 50 -4.99 7.78 7.75
N LEU A 51 -4.89 9.10 7.65
CA LEU A 51 -4.03 9.89 8.54
C LEU A 51 -4.59 9.91 9.96
N MET A 52 -3.72 9.94 10.97
CA MET A 52 -4.13 9.98 12.39
C MET A 52 -5.13 11.09 12.70
N ARG A 53 -4.96 12.28 12.11
CA ARG A 53 -5.90 13.41 12.26
C ARG A 53 -7.32 13.15 11.74
N CYS A 54 -7.47 12.22 10.80
CA CYS A 54 -8.76 11.87 10.17
C CYS A 54 -9.40 10.60 10.78
N GLN A 55 -8.73 9.93 11.73
CA GLN A 55 -9.19 8.66 12.32
C GLN A 55 -10.59 8.77 12.94
N LEU A 56 -10.85 9.82 13.73
CA LEU A 56 -12.13 10.01 14.40
C LEU A 56 -13.26 10.24 13.39
N GLN A 57 -13.01 11.09 12.39
CA GLN A 57 -13.97 11.38 11.33
C GLN A 57 -14.33 10.12 10.54
N LEU A 58 -13.33 9.33 10.10
CA LEU A 58 -13.57 8.06 9.41
C LEU A 58 -14.36 7.10 10.30
N GLY A 59 -14.00 6.99 11.58
CA GLY A 59 -14.72 6.16 12.54
C GLY A 59 -16.19 6.56 12.69
N HIS A 60 -16.50 7.85 12.70
CA HIS A 60 -17.89 8.35 12.72
C HIS A 60 -18.64 8.00 11.43
N LEU A 61 -18.02 8.20 10.26
CA LEU A 61 -18.63 7.84 8.97
C LEU A 61 -18.92 6.34 8.86
N LEU A 62 -18.02 5.48 9.34
CA LEU A 62 -18.25 4.03 9.36
C LEU A 62 -19.39 3.65 10.31
N LYS A 63 -19.44 4.24 11.51
CA LYS A 63 -20.54 4.02 12.48
C LYS A 63 -21.90 4.43 11.93
N ASN A 64 -21.97 5.54 11.19
CA ASN A 64 -23.19 5.99 10.52
C ASN A 64 -23.68 5.02 9.43
N LYS A 65 -22.83 4.10 8.98
CA LYS A 65 -23.18 2.99 8.07
C LYS A 65 -23.35 1.65 8.79
N GLY A 66 -23.55 1.67 10.11
CA GLY A 66 -23.84 0.47 10.89
C GLY A 66 -22.61 -0.38 11.22
N TYR A 67 -21.40 0.05 10.85
CA TYR A 67 -20.18 -0.64 11.27
C TYR A 67 -19.86 -0.34 12.74
N ARG A 68 -19.50 -1.38 13.49
CA ARG A 68 -19.10 -1.26 14.90
C ARG A 68 -17.61 -1.55 15.03
N LEU A 69 -16.93 -0.81 15.91
CA LEU A 69 -15.55 -1.09 16.25
C LEU A 69 -15.50 -2.42 17.02
N GLN A 70 -14.81 -3.41 16.46
CA GLN A 70 -14.66 -4.74 17.05
C GLN A 70 -13.30 -4.91 17.74
N LYS A 71 -12.23 -4.36 17.14
CA LYS A 71 -10.87 -4.50 17.64
C LYS A 71 -10.08 -3.22 17.38
N GLN A 72 -9.22 -2.84 18.32
CA GLN A 72 -8.22 -1.81 18.10
C GLN A 72 -6.88 -2.27 18.67
N VAL A 73 -5.85 -2.25 17.84
CA VAL A 73 -4.47 -2.58 18.22
C VAL A 73 -3.61 -1.36 17.97
N ARG A 74 -2.91 -0.89 19.00
CA ARG A 74 -1.92 0.19 18.85
C ARG A 74 -0.55 -0.41 18.57
N ALA A 75 0.23 0.24 17.72
CA ALA A 75 1.62 -0.15 17.51
C ALA A 75 2.46 0.41 18.66
N ASN A 76 3.12 -0.47 19.41
CA ASN A 76 3.92 -0.08 20.58
C ASN A 76 5.24 0.61 20.20
N ASN A 77 5.72 0.41 18.97
CA ASN A 77 6.84 1.08 18.32
C ASN A 77 6.65 0.87 16.82
N PRO A 78 6.23 1.86 16.03
CA PRO A 78 5.84 1.61 14.64
C PRO A 78 7.00 1.78 13.66
N PRO A 79 7.76 0.72 13.29
CA PRO A 79 8.76 0.81 12.22
C PRO A 79 8.13 1.23 10.89
N LEU A 80 6.83 0.96 10.72
CA LEU A 80 6.08 1.16 9.47
C LEU A 80 5.25 2.45 9.46
N LYS A 81 5.49 3.41 10.36
CA LYS A 81 4.70 4.67 10.41
C LYS A 81 3.17 4.43 10.58
N ILE A 82 2.78 3.26 11.09
CA ILE A 82 1.40 2.87 11.42
C ILE A 82 1.15 3.09 12.91
N TYR A 83 0.26 4.00 13.27
CA TYR A 83 -0.14 4.27 14.65
C TYR A 83 -0.99 3.16 15.27
N SER A 84 -2.04 2.75 14.55
CA SER A 84 -2.98 1.73 15.04
C SER A 84 -3.73 1.05 13.91
N LEU A 85 -4.12 -0.19 14.16
CA LEU A 85 -5.05 -0.96 13.34
C LEU A 85 -6.40 -1.03 14.06
N MET A 86 -7.46 -0.55 13.42
CA MET A 86 -8.83 -0.64 13.92
C MET A 86 -9.64 -1.55 13.00
N THR A 87 -10.28 -2.57 13.54
CA THR A 87 -11.20 -3.42 12.78
C THR A 87 -12.63 -3.01 13.09
N PHE A 88 -13.32 -2.58 12.05
CA PHE A 88 -14.75 -2.34 12.03
C PHE A 88 -15.45 -3.51 11.37
N GLY A 89 -16.58 -3.95 11.92
CA GLY A 89 -17.40 -4.99 11.33
C GLY A 89 -18.87 -4.67 11.39
N ASN A 90 -19.60 -5.16 10.39
CA ASN A 90 -21.03 -5.37 10.48
C ASN A 90 -21.28 -6.89 10.39
N MET A 91 -22.55 -7.33 10.28
CA MET A 91 -22.88 -8.77 10.28
C MET A 91 -22.22 -9.55 9.13
N GLU A 92 -21.82 -8.88 8.05
CA GLU A 92 -21.41 -9.54 6.81
C GLU A 92 -19.98 -9.17 6.35
N LYS A 93 -19.50 -7.99 6.75
CA LYS A 93 -18.32 -7.34 6.17
C LYS A 93 -17.40 -6.77 7.23
N LYS A 94 -16.12 -6.76 6.89
CA LYS A 94 -15.03 -6.29 7.74
C LYS A 94 -14.25 -5.18 7.03
N ILE A 95 -14.01 -4.09 7.74
CA ILE A 95 -13.17 -2.97 7.31
C ILE A 95 -12.02 -2.84 8.29
N ASN A 96 -10.79 -3.00 7.81
CA ASN A 96 -9.61 -2.66 8.58
C ASN A 96 -9.24 -1.20 8.28
N VAL A 97 -9.13 -0.38 9.31
CA VAL A 97 -8.65 1.00 9.23
C VAL A 97 -7.23 1.03 9.76
N ILE A 98 -6.28 1.28 8.85
CA ILE A 98 -4.87 1.44 9.14
C ILE A 98 -4.60 2.93 9.35
N VAL A 99 -4.32 3.32 10.59
CA VAL A 99 -4.07 4.70 10.95
C VAL A 99 -2.58 4.99 10.84
N CYS A 100 -2.19 5.96 10.03
CA CYS A 100 -0.79 6.33 9.81
C CYS A 100 -0.39 7.56 10.65
N THR A 101 0.83 7.56 11.19
CA THR A 101 1.40 8.70 11.93
C THR A 101 1.97 9.80 11.03
N THR A 102 2.20 9.49 9.76
CA THR A 102 2.76 10.39 8.74
C THR A 102 1.76 11.40 8.23
N ASP A 103 2.24 12.40 7.48
CA ASP A 103 1.41 13.32 6.69
C ASP A 103 0.90 12.73 5.37
N CYS A 104 1.32 11.51 5.03
CA CYS A 104 0.92 10.80 3.83
C CYS A 104 0.67 9.33 4.16
N VAL A 105 -0.43 8.75 3.67
CA VAL A 105 -0.82 7.35 3.91
C VAL A 105 -0.08 6.33 3.02
N VAL A 106 0.63 6.80 2.00
CA VAL A 106 1.29 5.96 0.98
C VAL A 106 2.52 5.19 1.48
N PRO A 107 3.43 5.74 2.31
CA PRO A 107 4.65 5.03 2.68
C PRO A 107 4.41 3.64 3.32
N PRO A 108 3.46 3.48 4.27
CA PRO A 108 3.12 2.15 4.79
C PRO A 108 2.67 1.15 3.72
N ILE A 109 1.96 1.62 2.67
CA ILE A 109 1.49 0.78 1.56
C ILE A 109 2.67 0.29 0.70
N LEU A 110 3.67 1.14 0.48
CA LEU A 110 4.89 0.76 -0.24
C LEU A 110 5.81 -0.16 0.59
N GLN A 111 5.51 -0.35 1.87
CA GLN A 111 6.20 -1.26 2.79
C GLN A 111 5.43 -2.59 3.02
N GLU A 112 4.36 -2.82 2.25
CA GLU A 112 3.59 -4.07 2.29
C GLU A 112 4.43 -5.31 1.95
N HIS A 113 3.90 -6.48 2.31
CA HIS A 113 4.60 -7.78 2.26
C HIS A 113 5.21 -8.14 0.89
N CYS A 114 4.60 -7.68 -0.20
CA CYS A 114 5.05 -7.94 -1.56
C CYS A 114 4.56 -6.89 -2.56
N THR A 115 5.13 -6.89 -3.76
CA THR A 115 4.77 -5.93 -4.83
C THR A 115 3.31 -6.02 -5.27
N ALA A 116 2.66 -7.17 -5.16
CA ALA A 116 1.23 -7.32 -5.48
C ALA A 116 0.31 -6.53 -4.53
N ALA A 117 0.80 -6.16 -3.34
CA ALA A 117 0.07 -5.37 -2.35
C ALA A 117 0.42 -3.87 -2.38
N MET A 118 1.36 -3.43 -3.22
CA MET A 118 1.83 -2.04 -3.31
C MET A 118 0.94 -1.20 -4.25
N ASN A 119 -0.37 -1.35 -4.09
CA ASN A 119 -1.39 -0.77 -4.95
C ASN A 119 -2.41 -0.04 -4.08
N PHE A 120 -2.92 1.10 -4.51
CA PHE A 120 -3.97 1.79 -3.75
C PHE A 120 -4.95 2.53 -4.64
N ILE A 121 -6.14 2.79 -4.09
CA ILE A 121 -7.23 3.51 -4.76
C ILE A 121 -7.59 4.71 -3.89
N SER A 122 -7.43 5.90 -4.45
CA SER A 122 -7.94 7.14 -3.88
C SER A 122 -9.38 7.39 -4.35
N ALA A 123 -9.99 8.48 -3.88
CA ALA A 123 -11.28 8.92 -4.38
C ALA A 123 -11.32 9.22 -5.89
N SER A 124 -10.18 9.57 -6.49
CA SER A 124 -10.10 10.09 -7.87
C SER A 124 -9.22 9.27 -8.80
N SER A 125 -8.42 8.34 -8.25
CA SER A 125 -7.38 7.68 -9.02
C SER A 125 -7.02 6.32 -8.44
N ILE A 126 -6.46 5.47 -9.29
CA ILE A 126 -5.91 4.17 -8.94
C ILE A 126 -4.41 4.22 -9.20
N PHE A 127 -3.63 3.69 -8.27
CA PHE A 127 -2.19 3.55 -8.37
C PHE A 127 -1.79 2.08 -8.32
N CYS A 128 -0.89 1.69 -9.22
CA CYS A 128 -0.19 0.42 -9.17
C CYS A 128 1.32 0.64 -9.22
N GLY A 129 2.04 0.19 -8.18
CA GLY A 129 3.48 0.42 -8.07
C GLY A 129 4.32 -0.50 -8.98
N CYS A 130 3.82 -1.68 -9.31
CA CYS A 130 4.51 -2.67 -10.14
C CYS A 130 3.54 -3.31 -11.15
N PRO A 131 2.99 -2.55 -12.11
CA PRO A 131 1.98 -3.02 -13.06
C PRO A 131 2.47 -4.20 -13.89
N LEU A 132 3.72 -4.18 -14.35
CA LEU A 132 4.27 -5.25 -15.17
C LEU A 132 4.27 -6.60 -14.43
N LEU A 133 4.73 -6.63 -13.18
CA LEU A 133 4.66 -7.84 -12.35
C LEU A 133 3.20 -8.19 -12.04
N THR A 134 2.41 -7.19 -11.63
CA THR A 134 1.03 -7.38 -11.17
C THR A 134 0.15 -8.01 -12.25
N PHE A 135 0.23 -7.51 -13.49
CA PHE A 135 -0.57 -8.03 -14.61
C PHE A 135 -0.03 -9.33 -15.21
N CYS A 136 1.22 -9.69 -14.92
CA CYS A 136 1.78 -11.00 -15.26
C CYS A 136 1.50 -12.06 -14.19
N GLY A 137 0.79 -11.74 -13.09
CA GLY A 137 0.60 -12.65 -11.97
C GLY A 137 1.91 -12.94 -11.22
N LEU A 138 2.86 -12.02 -11.25
CA LEU A 138 4.15 -12.14 -10.57
C LEU A 138 4.23 -11.18 -9.39
N ALA A 139 4.94 -11.59 -8.34
CA ALA A 139 5.22 -10.74 -7.18
C ALA A 139 6.65 -10.93 -6.68
N MET A 140 7.19 -9.90 -6.04
CA MET A 140 8.42 -10.03 -5.25
C MET A 140 8.12 -9.73 -3.79
N ILE A 141 8.80 -10.47 -2.91
CA ILE A 141 8.72 -10.25 -1.46
C ILE A 141 9.44 -8.95 -1.12
N ASN A 142 8.80 -8.13 -0.29
CA ASN A 142 9.43 -6.94 0.25
C ASN A 142 10.39 -7.35 1.38
N SER A 143 11.69 -7.23 1.12
CA SER A 143 12.72 -7.72 2.05
C SER A 143 12.78 -6.93 3.36
N ALA A 144 12.13 -5.76 3.47
CA ALA A 144 12.05 -4.99 4.71
C ALA A 144 11.66 -5.88 5.89
N GLN A 145 10.66 -6.73 5.69
CA GLN A 145 10.12 -7.58 6.74
C GLN A 145 11.07 -8.69 7.17
N LEU A 146 11.97 -9.12 6.27
CA LEU A 146 13.02 -10.08 6.60
C LEU A 146 14.12 -9.42 7.45
N TYR A 147 14.53 -8.20 7.10
CA TYR A 147 15.62 -7.50 7.78
C TYR A 147 15.25 -6.96 9.15
N PHE A 148 14.01 -6.48 9.33
CA PHE A 148 13.56 -5.97 10.63
C PHE A 148 13.09 -7.07 11.60
N GLY A 149 13.53 -8.33 11.38
CA GLY A 149 13.23 -9.46 12.27
C GLY A 149 11.74 -9.77 12.43
N SER A 150 10.91 -9.31 11.51
CA SER A 150 9.44 -9.27 11.62
C SER A 150 8.75 -10.22 10.66
N PHE A 151 9.49 -11.18 10.08
CA PHE A 151 8.91 -12.31 9.36
C PHE A 151 8.20 -13.26 10.34
N SER A 152 7.06 -12.76 10.80
CA SER A 152 6.13 -13.44 11.68
C SER A 152 5.25 -14.39 10.87
N HIS A 153 4.55 -15.26 11.59
CA HIS A 153 3.47 -16.07 11.01
C HIS A 153 2.44 -15.22 10.24
N ILE A 154 2.26 -13.94 10.61
CA ILE A 154 1.39 -12.99 9.90
C ILE A 154 1.95 -12.67 8.51
N GLY A 155 3.26 -12.41 8.40
CA GLY A 155 3.91 -12.15 7.11
C GLY A 155 3.86 -13.35 6.18
N ALA A 156 4.13 -14.56 6.72
CA ALA A 156 4.01 -15.79 5.95
C ALA A 156 2.56 -16.05 5.48
N ALA A 157 1.57 -15.82 6.35
CA ALA A 157 0.16 -15.95 6.00
C ALA A 157 -0.25 -14.96 4.90
N ALA A 158 0.24 -13.71 4.96
CA ALA A 158 0.00 -12.73 3.92
C ALA A 158 0.58 -13.15 2.56
N LEU A 159 1.81 -13.68 2.53
CA LEU A 159 2.40 -14.18 1.29
C LEU A 159 1.65 -15.39 0.74
N ASN A 160 1.24 -16.33 1.59
CA ASN A 160 0.42 -17.47 1.18
C ASN A 160 -0.93 -17.02 0.61
N LYS A 161 -1.58 -16.02 1.22
CA LYS A 161 -2.82 -15.41 0.67
C LYS A 161 -2.61 -14.94 -0.77
N TYR A 162 -1.54 -14.20 -1.07
CA TYR A 162 -1.29 -13.74 -2.44
C TYR A 162 -0.90 -14.88 -3.40
N LYS A 163 -0.24 -15.93 -2.90
CA LYS A 163 0.00 -17.15 -3.69
C LYS A 163 -1.31 -17.84 -4.08
N GLU A 164 -2.23 -17.99 -3.13
CA GLU A 164 -3.59 -18.52 -3.38
C GLU A 164 -4.40 -17.64 -4.33
N HIS A 165 -4.09 -16.35 -4.40
CA HIS A 165 -4.67 -15.41 -5.37
C HIS A 165 -4.05 -15.50 -6.78
N GLY A 166 -3.16 -16.47 -7.03
CA GLY A 166 -2.57 -16.76 -8.33
C GLY A 166 -1.25 -16.04 -8.62
N PHE A 167 -0.56 -15.54 -7.59
CA PHE A 167 0.74 -14.89 -7.76
C PHE A 167 1.90 -15.86 -7.58
N ASP A 168 2.81 -15.87 -8.56
CA ASP A 168 4.10 -16.52 -8.45
C ASP A 168 5.15 -15.55 -7.89
N PHE A 169 5.81 -15.99 -6.83
CA PHE A 169 6.87 -15.21 -6.19
C PHE A 169 8.20 -15.43 -6.90
N ILE A 170 8.74 -14.36 -7.48
CA ILE A 170 10.03 -14.37 -8.19
C ILE A 170 11.13 -13.73 -7.34
N THR A 171 12.37 -14.10 -7.65
CA THR A 171 13.54 -13.46 -7.08
C THR A 171 13.93 -12.23 -7.91
N CYS A 172 14.69 -11.32 -7.32
CA CYS A 172 15.18 -10.13 -8.04
C CYS A 172 15.98 -10.46 -9.31
N PRO A 173 16.91 -11.44 -9.35
CA PRO A 173 17.59 -11.80 -10.59
C PRO A 173 16.63 -12.20 -11.72
N ALA A 174 15.54 -12.90 -11.40
CA ALA A 174 14.51 -13.25 -12.38
C ALA A 174 13.71 -12.01 -12.85
N ALA A 175 13.66 -10.95 -12.03
CA ALA A 175 13.01 -9.69 -12.34
C ALA A 175 13.88 -8.73 -13.19
N HIS A 176 15.19 -8.93 -13.31
CA HIS A 176 16.09 -8.02 -14.03
C HIS A 176 15.79 -7.89 -15.53
N ASN A 177 15.08 -8.86 -16.11
CA ASN A 177 14.63 -8.79 -17.50
C ASN A 177 13.38 -7.91 -17.70
N PHE A 178 12.80 -7.42 -16.60
CA PHE A 178 11.61 -6.56 -16.62
C PHE A 178 12.02 -5.14 -16.21
N PRO A 179 11.75 -4.12 -17.04
CA PRO A 179 12.06 -2.74 -16.70
C PRO A 179 11.28 -2.31 -15.45
N PHE A 180 11.91 -1.55 -14.56
CA PHE A 180 11.32 -1.03 -13.32
C PHE A 180 10.89 -2.10 -12.31
N ALA A 181 11.30 -3.35 -12.51
CA ALA A 181 10.92 -4.46 -11.64
C ALA A 181 12.06 -4.87 -10.70
N CYS A 182 13.24 -4.26 -10.78
CA CYS A 182 14.36 -4.71 -9.95
C CYS A 182 14.21 -4.19 -8.52
N LYS A 183 14.55 -5.03 -7.52
CA LYS A 183 14.44 -4.63 -6.11
C LYS A 183 15.37 -3.47 -5.73
N SER A 184 16.50 -3.34 -6.41
CA SER A 184 17.52 -2.31 -6.14
C SER A 184 17.28 -1.02 -6.93
N GLU A 185 16.28 -0.98 -7.81
CA GLU A 185 15.93 0.25 -8.51
C GLU A 185 15.22 1.21 -7.57
N ASN A 186 15.62 2.47 -7.63
CA ASN A 186 14.89 3.54 -6.97
C ASN A 186 13.62 3.82 -7.77
N ARG A 187 12.48 3.61 -7.13
CA ARG A 187 11.15 3.81 -7.70
C ARG A 187 10.58 5.12 -7.18
N SER A 188 9.68 5.74 -7.94
CA SER A 188 8.98 6.96 -7.57
C SER A 188 7.52 6.90 -7.98
N LEU A 189 6.65 7.65 -7.28
CA LEU A 189 5.21 7.60 -7.58
C LEU A 189 4.91 8.05 -9.02
N THR A 190 5.82 8.78 -9.64
CA THR A 190 5.67 9.30 -11.01
C THR A 190 6.67 8.70 -11.99
N ASP A 191 7.35 7.60 -11.64
CA ASP A 191 8.25 6.95 -12.59
C ASP A 191 7.49 6.21 -13.70
N ALA A 192 8.21 5.88 -14.78
CA ALA A 192 7.65 5.13 -15.90
C ALA A 192 7.31 3.67 -15.56
N GLY A 193 7.76 3.18 -14.40
CA GLY A 193 7.44 1.86 -13.88
C GLY A 193 6.13 1.79 -13.11
N SER A 194 5.47 2.92 -12.85
CA SER A 194 4.24 3.01 -12.08
C SER A 194 3.06 3.29 -13.00
N LEU A 195 1.87 2.81 -12.62
CA LEU A 195 0.63 3.09 -13.34
C LEU A 195 -0.30 3.96 -12.49
N TRP A 196 -0.80 5.03 -13.10
CA TRP A 196 -1.90 5.84 -12.59
C TRP A 196 -3.08 5.78 -13.55
N VAL A 197 -4.28 5.55 -13.02
CA VAL A 197 -5.53 5.62 -13.77
C VAL A 197 -6.45 6.59 -13.07
N ASP A 198 -6.91 7.62 -13.78
CA ASP A 198 -7.90 8.56 -13.25
C ASP A 198 -9.31 8.01 -13.39
N ILE A 199 -10.03 7.93 -12.27
CA ILE A 199 -11.39 7.38 -12.21
C ILE A 199 -12.37 8.29 -12.98
N GLY A 200 -12.12 9.61 -12.96
CA GLY A 200 -12.93 10.60 -13.68
C GLY A 200 -12.48 10.89 -15.12
N MET A 201 -11.31 10.40 -15.55
CA MET A 201 -10.72 10.72 -16.85
C MET A 201 -10.01 9.51 -17.46
N VAL A 202 -10.70 8.79 -18.36
CA VAL A 202 -10.07 7.79 -19.24
C VAL A 202 -9.84 8.41 -20.62
N PRO A 203 -8.64 8.37 -21.24
CA PRO A 203 -7.29 8.30 -20.69
C PRO A 203 -6.37 9.46 -21.17
N ARG A 204 -5.49 9.95 -20.27
CA ARG A 204 -4.18 10.49 -20.65
C ARG A 204 -3.10 9.68 -19.95
N ALA A 205 -2.19 9.07 -20.72
CA ALA A 205 -1.02 8.40 -20.17
C ALA A 205 -0.04 9.47 -19.65
N GLY A 206 0.39 9.33 -18.40
CA GLY A 206 1.34 10.23 -17.73
C GLY A 206 0.67 11.16 -16.73
N THR A 207 0.86 10.89 -15.43
CA THR A 207 0.47 11.82 -14.36
C THR A 207 1.66 12.70 -14.03
N ARG A 208 1.50 14.02 -14.13
CA ARG A 208 2.55 14.97 -13.73
C ARG A 208 2.66 15.04 -12.20
N PRO A 209 3.84 15.35 -11.62
CA PRO A 209 4.03 15.46 -10.17
C PRO A 209 3.04 16.39 -9.46
N GLU A 210 2.59 17.46 -10.12
CA GLU A 210 1.63 18.42 -9.55
C GLU A 210 0.27 17.75 -9.29
N ASN A 211 -0.15 16.85 -10.18
CA ASN A 211 -1.40 16.10 -10.00
C ASN A 211 -1.28 15.14 -8.81
N VAL A 212 -0.10 14.52 -8.60
CA VAL A 212 0.15 13.66 -7.44
C VAL A 212 0.12 14.48 -6.15
N TYR A 213 0.71 15.67 -6.15
CA TYR A 213 0.68 16.58 -5.01
C TYR A 213 -0.74 17.01 -4.64
N GLN A 214 -1.55 17.42 -5.62
CA GLN A 214 -2.95 17.81 -5.38
C GLN A 214 -3.78 16.67 -4.77
N ARG A 215 -3.44 15.41 -5.08
CA ARG A 215 -4.20 14.23 -4.63
C ARG A 215 -3.72 13.67 -3.30
N LEU A 216 -2.41 13.65 -3.08
CA LEU A 216 -1.80 12.95 -1.95
C LEU A 216 -1.09 13.88 -0.96
N GLY A 217 -0.99 15.18 -1.27
CA GLY A 217 -0.24 16.15 -0.48
C GLY A 217 1.29 15.96 -0.53
N VAL A 218 1.80 15.10 -1.44
CA VAL A 218 3.22 14.78 -1.55
C VAL A 218 3.74 14.97 -2.98
N ILE A 219 4.91 15.58 -3.10
CA ILE A 219 5.62 15.73 -4.37
C ILE A 219 6.60 14.57 -4.48
N ASN A 220 6.32 13.65 -5.40
CA ASN A 220 7.24 12.61 -5.86
C ASN A 220 7.95 11.81 -4.73
N MET A 221 7.22 10.86 -4.14
CA MET A 221 7.77 9.95 -3.12
C MET A 221 8.61 8.87 -3.79
N ASN A 222 9.86 8.74 -3.34
CA ASN A 222 10.79 7.71 -3.81
C ASN A 222 10.87 6.55 -2.81
N TRP A 223 10.94 5.32 -3.30
CA TRP A 223 11.10 4.12 -2.48
C TRP A 223 11.97 3.07 -3.18
N VAL A 224 12.54 2.17 -2.39
CA VAL A 224 13.21 0.95 -2.86
C VAL A 224 12.47 -0.25 -2.28
N LEU A 225 12.34 -1.32 -3.06
CA LEU A 225 11.78 -2.58 -2.55
C LEU A 225 12.72 -3.13 -1.48
N GLY A 226 12.21 -3.30 -0.27
CA GLY A 226 13.03 -3.46 0.93
C GLY A 226 12.79 -2.36 1.97
N GLY A 227 11.92 -1.39 1.69
CA GLY A 227 11.32 -0.50 2.69
C GLY A 227 12.11 0.76 3.03
N PHE A 228 13.22 1.03 2.33
CA PHE A 228 13.98 2.25 2.49
C PHE A 228 13.31 3.40 1.72
N LEU A 229 12.83 4.42 2.46
CA LEU A 229 12.32 5.68 1.91
C LEU A 229 13.47 6.69 1.89
N TRP A 230 13.78 7.25 0.72
CA TRP A 230 15.00 8.06 0.54
C TRP A 230 14.97 9.43 1.26
N ARG A 231 13.84 9.86 1.83
CA ARG A 231 13.74 11.17 2.50
C ARG A 231 14.32 11.24 3.92
N ASP A 232 14.75 10.13 4.52
CA ASP A 232 15.31 10.10 5.89
C ASP A 232 16.85 9.94 5.94
N HIS A 233 17.56 10.06 4.80
CA HIS A 233 19.04 9.93 4.75
C HIS A 233 19.79 11.21 5.15
N ALA A 234 19.63 11.64 6.40
CA ALA A 234 20.68 12.37 7.10
C ALA A 234 21.31 11.55 8.26
N ALA A 235 20.86 10.32 8.56
CA ALA A 235 21.30 9.67 9.80
C ALA A 235 21.60 8.16 9.79
N LEU A 236 21.49 7.41 8.69
CA LEU A 236 21.86 5.98 8.69
C LEU A 236 22.62 5.56 7.43
N VAL A 237 23.83 6.11 7.30
CA VAL A 237 24.98 5.39 6.75
C VAL A 237 26.09 5.52 7.78
N MET A 238 26.00 4.71 8.84
CA MET A 238 27.16 4.34 9.64
C MET A 238 26.88 2.99 10.28
N LEU A 239 27.34 1.94 9.60
CA LEU A 239 27.97 0.82 10.28
C LEU A 239 29.00 0.23 9.32
N ASP A 240 30.23 0.25 9.83
CA ASP A 240 31.47 -0.37 9.35
C ASP A 240 32.20 0.24 8.14
N ILE A 241 32.88 1.37 8.42
CA ILE A 241 34.25 1.56 7.92
C ILE A 241 35.19 1.37 9.12
N GLN A 242 35.86 0.23 9.17
CA GLN A 242 37.08 0.07 9.97
C GLN A 242 38.12 1.05 9.44
N VAL A 243 38.48 2.04 10.25
CA VAL A 243 39.73 2.78 10.06
C VAL A 243 40.77 2.08 10.92
N THR A 244 41.65 1.33 10.26
CA THR A 244 42.96 0.97 10.77
C THR A 244 43.73 2.26 11.12
N SER A 245 44.11 2.43 12.38
CA SER A 245 45.21 3.34 12.74
C SER A 245 46.45 2.50 13.03
N ASN A 246 47.34 2.41 12.04
CA ASN A 246 48.77 2.33 12.33
C ASN A 246 49.20 3.72 12.81
N ASP A 247 49.80 3.80 13.99
CA ASP A 247 51.19 4.24 14.16
C ASP A 247 51.51 4.43 15.65
N SER A 248 52.32 3.51 16.17
CA SER A 248 53.53 3.72 16.99
C SER A 248 54.13 2.37 17.36
#